data_AF-A0A6J4XC44-F1
#
_entry.id   AF-A0A6J4XC44-F1
#
_cell.length_a   1.000
_cell.length_b   1.000
_cell.length_c   1.000
_cell.angle_alpha   90.00
_cell.angle_beta   90.00
_cell.angle_gamma   90.00
#
_symmetry.space_group_name_H-M   'P 1'
#
loop_
_entity.id
_entity.type
_entity.pdbx_description
1 polymer ?
#
loop_
_entity_poly.entity_id
_entity_poly.type
_entity_poly.pdbx_seq_one_letter_code
_entity_poly.pdbx_strand_id
1 'polypeptide(L)'
;RILAIEEEMGMGGAAYSIRNIQSSKKITVAATGKDPGTGKMKTEEYTVNGPVAVMITTTAAELEGETASRFLFLTIDESTKMTEAIHRMQREAETLEGLIRKKRQDRIIKKH
;
A
#
# COMPACT_ATOMS: atom_id res chain seq x y z
N ARG A 1 4.78 -7.35 8.85
CA ARG A 1 3.55 -6.57 9.16
C ARG A 1 3.27 -5.68 7.94
N ILE A 2 2.01 -5.53 7.52
CA ILE A 2 1.62 -4.66 6.41
C ILE A 2 0.94 -3.43 7.00
N LEU A 3 1.34 -2.24 6.56
CA LEU A 3 0.66 -0.99 6.82
C LEU A 3 -0.10 -0.62 5.54
N ALA A 4 -1.42 -0.74 5.58
CA ALA A 4 -2.29 -0.30 4.50
C ALA A 4 -2.90 1.04 4.89
N ILE A 5 -2.75 2.03 4.02
CA ILE A 5 -3.28 3.37 4.21
C ILE A 5 -4.21 3.65 3.03
N GLU A 6 -5.46 3.90 3.34
CA GLU A 6 -6.43 4.34 2.37
C GLU A 6 -6.29 5.85 2.20
N GLU A 7 -6.09 6.28 0.96
CA GLU A 7 -5.81 7.66 0.56
C GLU A 7 -4.52 8.25 1.15
N GLU A 8 -3.66 8.81 0.30
CA GLU A 8 -2.39 9.41 0.70
C GLU A 8 -2.58 10.55 1.73
N MET A 9 -3.70 11.30 1.65
CA MET A 9 -4.04 12.30 2.68
C MET A 9 -4.18 11.69 4.08
N GLY A 10 -4.56 10.42 4.20
CA GLY A 10 -4.63 9.69 5.45
C GLY A 10 -3.27 9.52 6.15
N MET A 11 -2.16 9.74 5.45
CA MET A 11 -0.81 9.74 6.04
C MET A 11 -0.55 10.97 6.90
N GLY A 12 -1.23 12.09 6.64
CA GLY A 12 -1.00 13.37 7.33
C GLY A 12 0.49 13.70 7.49
N GLY A 13 0.89 14.10 8.70
CA GLY A 13 2.29 14.40 9.03
C GLY A 13 3.23 13.18 9.13
N ALA A 14 2.72 11.95 8.98
CA ALA A 14 3.50 10.72 9.16
C ALA A 14 4.26 10.29 7.88
N ALA A 15 4.07 10.97 6.75
CA ALA A 15 4.64 10.58 5.46
C ALA A 15 6.16 10.41 5.51
N TYR A 16 6.86 11.36 6.14
CA TYR A 16 8.31 11.29 6.31
C TYR A 16 8.74 10.11 7.19
N SER A 17 8.03 9.88 8.30
CA SER A 17 8.26 8.73 9.18
C SER A 17 8.11 7.41 8.42
N ILE A 18 7.07 7.28 7.59
CA ILE A 18 6.82 6.08 6.77
C ILE A 18 7.95 5.87 5.74
N ARG A 19 8.43 6.92 5.08
CA ARG A 19 9.60 6.80 4.18
C ARG A 19 10.85 6.37 4.94
N ASN A 20 11.08 6.91 6.14
CA ASN A 20 12.22 6.56 6.97
C ASN A 20 12.20 5.09 7.42
N ILE A 21 11.06 4.51 7.81
CA ILE A 21 11.05 3.09 8.20
C ILE A 21 11.30 2.14 7.03
N GLN A 22 10.88 2.52 5.82
CA GLN A 22 11.14 1.74 4.61
C GLN A 22 12.65 1.64 4.32
N SER A 23 13.38 2.75 4.46
CA SER A 23 14.82 2.79 4.22
C SER A 23 15.64 2.26 5.40
N SER A 24 15.37 2.75 6.62
CA SER A 24 16.20 2.54 7.81
C SER A 24 15.82 1.30 8.62
N LYS A 25 14.69 0.64 8.30
CA LYS A 25 14.13 -0.52 9.02
C LYS A 25 13.80 -0.26 10.50
N LYS A 26 13.90 0.97 10.98
CA LYS A 26 13.47 1.41 12.31
C LYS A 26 13.19 2.91 12.31
N ILE A 27 12.32 3.37 13.21
CA ILE A 27 12.11 4.78 13.53
C ILE A 27 12.26 4.93 15.03
N THR A 28 12.95 5.99 15.46
CA THR A 28 13.01 6.41 16.86
C THR A 28 12.39 7.80 16.98
N VAL A 29 11.48 7.99 17.92
CA VAL A 29 10.85 9.28 18.24
C VAL A 29 11.18 9.62 19.68
N ALA A 30 11.74 10.81 19.90
CA ALA A 30 11.95 11.35 21.24
C ALA A 30 10.72 12.17 21.64
N ALA A 31 10.15 11.89 22.81
CA ALA A 31 9.04 12.64 23.38
C ALA A 31 9.41 13.11 24.80
N THR A 32 9.14 14.37 25.11
CA THR A 32 9.39 14.92 26.43
C THR A 32 8.17 14.69 27.32
N GLY A 33 8.31 13.81 28.31
CA GLY A 33 7.32 13.54 29.34
C GLY A 33 7.65 14.28 30.64
N LYS A 34 6.65 14.44 31.50
CA LYS A 34 6.87 14.90 32.88
C LYS A 34 7.00 13.67 33.78
N ASP A 35 8.11 13.57 34.50
CA ASP A 35 8.34 12.49 35.45
C ASP A 35 7.34 12.62 36.61
N PRO A 36 6.48 11.60 36.86
CA PRO A 36 5.43 11.70 37.87
C PRO A 36 5.96 11.71 39.31
N GLY A 37 7.19 11.26 39.56
CA GLY A 37 7.81 11.28 40.88
C GLY A 37 8.59 12.57 41.18
N THR A 38 9.27 13.11 40.19
CA THR A 38 10.17 14.28 40.37
C THR A 38 9.62 15.59 39.80
N GLY A 39 8.58 15.52 38.95
CA GLY A 39 7.99 16.67 38.27
C GLY A 39 8.87 17.31 37.20
N LYS A 40 10.08 16.80 36.97
CA LYS A 40 11.01 17.31 35.96
C LYS A 40 10.62 16.80 34.57
N MET A 41 10.95 17.59 33.55
CA MET A 41 10.83 17.15 32.17
C MET A 41 11.94 16.13 31.88
N LYS A 42 11.56 14.99 31.32
CA LYS A 42 12.46 13.92 30.91
C LYS A 42 12.17 13.56 29.46
N THR A 43 13.21 13.46 28.65
CA THR A 43 13.09 12.95 27.29
C THR A 43 13.08 11.43 27.31
N GLU A 44 12.08 10.84 26.69
CA GLU A 44 11.96 9.40 26.48
C GLU A 44 12.04 9.09 24.98
N GLU A 45 12.76 8.04 24.63
CA GLU A 45 12.90 7.59 23.25
C GLU A 45 12.05 6.34 23.00
N TYR A 46 11.20 6.43 21.98
CA TYR A 46 10.32 5.36 21.53
C TYR A 46 10.83 4.83 20.20
N THR A 47 11.28 3.57 20.15
CA THR A 47 11.78 2.95 18.91
C THR A 47 10.81 1.89 18.39
N VAL A 48 10.44 2.01 17.12
CA VAL A 48 9.64 1.02 16.38
C VAL A 48 10.53 0.38 15.32
N ASN A 49 10.64 -0.96 15.35
CA ASN A 49 11.38 -1.73 14.35
C ASN A 49 10.47 -2.18 13.20
N GLY A 50 10.97 -2.05 11.97
CA GLY A 50 10.42 -2.66 10.75
C GLY A 50 10.89 -4.12 10.57
N PRO A 51 10.74 -4.73 9.38
CA PRO A 51 10.23 -4.13 8.16
C PRO A 51 8.69 -4.06 8.14
N VAL A 52 8.19 -2.96 7.57
CA VAL A 52 6.79 -2.78 7.26
C VAL A 52 6.68 -2.71 5.74
N ALA A 53 5.89 -3.60 5.16
CA ALA A 53 5.42 -3.43 3.79
C ALA A 53 4.31 -2.36 3.82
N VAL A 54 4.42 -1.34 2.99
CA VAL A 54 3.47 -0.23 2.97
C VAL A 54 2.67 -0.31 1.68
N MET A 55 1.36 -0.19 1.79
CA MET A 55 0.44 -0.02 0.66
C MET A 55 -0.34 1.26 0.87
N ILE A 56 -0.39 2.11 -0.16
CA ILE A 56 -1.07 3.39 -0.13
C ILE A 56 -1.97 3.45 -1.36
N THR A 57 -3.20 3.89 -1.21
CA THR A 57 -4.04 4.31 -2.32
C THR A 57 -4.00 5.83 -2.45
N THR A 58 -4.11 6.37 -3.66
CA THR A 58 -4.14 7.82 -3.88
C THR A 58 -4.96 8.13 -5.13
N THR A 59 -5.58 9.30 -5.15
CA THR A 59 -6.26 9.86 -6.31
C THR A 59 -5.38 10.87 -7.05
N ALA A 60 -4.17 11.14 -6.54
CA ALA A 60 -3.22 12.03 -7.18
C ALA A 60 -2.77 11.45 -8.53
N ALA A 61 -2.98 12.22 -9.61
CA ALA A 61 -2.57 11.86 -10.96
C ALA A 61 -1.04 11.94 -11.14
N GLU A 62 -0.40 12.86 -10.42
CA GLU A 62 1.05 13.03 -10.39
C GLU A 62 1.58 12.78 -8.98
N LEU A 63 2.70 12.10 -8.90
CA LEU A 63 3.34 11.71 -7.65
C LEU A 63 4.66 12.45 -7.48
N GLU A 64 4.93 12.88 -6.25
CA GLU A 64 6.19 13.50 -5.91
C GLU A 64 7.36 12.51 -6.14
N GLY A 65 8.48 12.99 -6.69
CA GLY A 65 9.63 12.17 -7.04
C GLY A 65 10.22 11.35 -5.88
N GLU A 66 10.14 11.86 -4.64
CA GLU A 66 10.62 11.13 -3.46
C GLU A 66 9.79 9.86 -3.20
N THR A 67 8.46 9.96 -3.29
CA THR A 67 7.53 8.84 -3.23
C THR A 67 7.75 7.93 -4.44
N ALA A 68 7.92 8.51 -5.63
CA ALA A 68 8.18 7.78 -6.88
C ALA A 68 9.38 6.83 -6.78
N SER A 69 10.44 7.26 -6.10
CA SER A 69 11.68 6.48 -5.95
C SER A 69 11.58 5.29 -4.97
N ARG A 70 10.52 5.21 -4.14
CA ARG A 70 10.41 4.25 -3.02
C ARG A 70 9.24 3.27 -3.15
N PHE A 71 8.29 3.55 -4.04
CA PHE A 71 7.09 2.75 -4.21
C PHE A 71 7.01 2.17 -5.63
N LEU A 72 6.40 0.98 -5.73
CA LEU A 72 5.91 0.48 -7.00
C LEU A 72 4.51 1.05 -7.24
N PHE A 73 4.29 1.67 -8.39
CA PHE A 73 3.00 2.23 -8.76
C PHE A 73 2.20 1.27 -9.60
N LEU A 74 0.94 1.10 -9.23
CA LEU A 74 -0.05 0.37 -9.98
C LEU A 74 -1.19 1.34 -10.27
N THR A 75 -1.43 1.60 -11.55
CA THR A 75 -2.53 2.42 -12.02
C THR A 75 -3.37 1.62 -13.01
N ILE A 76 -4.58 2.11 -13.28
CA ILE A 76 -5.45 1.55 -14.32
C ILE A 76 -4.98 2.02 -15.70
N ASP A 77 -5.11 1.15 -16.69
CA ASP A 77 -4.93 1.52 -18.09
C ASP A 77 -6.27 2.03 -18.63
N GLU A 78 -6.37 3.35 -18.82
CA GLU A 78 -7.57 4.04 -19.30
C GLU A 78 -7.69 4.07 -20.83
N SER A 79 -6.83 3.36 -21.56
CA SER A 79 -6.87 3.34 -23.02
C SER A 79 -8.14 2.68 -23.56
N THR A 80 -8.60 3.17 -24.71
CA THR A 80 -9.70 2.55 -25.46
C THR A 80 -9.40 1.09 -25.78
N LYS A 81 -8.14 0.77 -26.10
CA LYS A 81 -7.69 -0.60 -26.39
C LYS A 81 -7.88 -1.52 -25.18
N MET A 82 -7.58 -1.05 -23.97
CA MET A 82 -7.82 -1.81 -22.75
C MET A 82 -9.31 -2.03 -22.52
N THR A 83 -10.12 -1.00 -22.72
CA THR A 83 -11.59 -1.09 -22.61
C THR A 83 -12.18 -2.12 -23.58
N GLU A 84 -11.75 -2.10 -24.85
CA GLU A 84 -12.16 -3.08 -25.85
C GLU A 84 -11.72 -4.52 -25.49
N ALA A 85 -10.51 -4.67 -24.95
CA ALA A 85 -10.01 -5.95 -24.49
C ALA A 85 -10.85 -6.51 -23.33
N ILE A 86 -11.22 -5.67 -22.37
CA ILE A 86 -12.12 -6.02 -21.26
C ILE A 86 -13.48 -6.49 -21.80
N HIS A 87 -14.11 -5.72 -22.69
CA HIS A 87 -15.40 -6.10 -23.29
C HIS A 87 -15.33 -7.40 -24.11
N ARG A 88 -14.23 -7.63 -24.82
CA ARG A 88 -14.00 -8.89 -25.53
C ARG A 88 -13.93 -10.05 -24.55
N MET A 89 -13.11 -9.95 -23.50
CA MET A 89 -12.99 -11.01 -22.48
C MET A 89 -14.31 -11.28 -21.76
N GLN A 90 -15.10 -10.23 -21.45
CA GLN A 90 -16.42 -10.38 -20.83
C GLN A 90 -17.38 -11.14 -21.76
N ARG A 91 -17.42 -10.82 -23.05
CA ARG A 91 -18.23 -11.57 -24.04
C ARG A 91 -17.77 -13.01 -24.20
N GLU A 92 -16.47 -13.25 -24.25
CA GLU A 92 -15.89 -14.60 -24.29
C GLU A 92 -16.27 -15.44 -23.05
N ALA A 93 -16.35 -14.82 -21.87
CA ALA A 93 -16.69 -15.50 -20.62
C ALA A 93 -18.13 -16.07 -20.60
N GLU A 94 -19.05 -15.45 -21.35
CA GLU A 94 -20.44 -15.89 -21.50
C GLU A 94 -20.62 -17.00 -22.56
N THR A 95 -19.55 -17.38 -23.26
CA THR A 95 -19.57 -18.53 -24.18
C THR A 95 -19.44 -19.85 -23.42
N LEU A 96 -19.87 -20.96 -24.04
CA LEU A 96 -19.66 -22.30 -23.47
C LEU A 96 -18.18 -22.59 -23.19
N GLU A 97 -17.29 -22.19 -24.10
CA GLU A 97 -15.84 -22.33 -23.92
C GLU A 97 -15.34 -21.52 -22.73
N GLY A 98 -15.83 -20.29 -22.57
CA GLY A 98 -15.57 -19.42 -21.41
C GLY A 98 -16.00 -20.07 -20.10
N LEU A 99 -17.20 -20.64 -20.04
CA LEU A 99 -17.72 -21.34 -18.86
C LEU A 99 -16.90 -22.59 -18.51
N ILE A 100 -16.48 -23.37 -19.51
CA ILE A 100 -15.59 -24.53 -19.31
C ILE A 100 -14.23 -24.06 -18.77
N ARG A 101 -13.66 -23.00 -19.34
CA ARG A 101 -12.39 -22.42 -18.87
C ARG A 101 -12.49 -21.95 -17.42
N LYS A 102 -13.59 -21.30 -17.04
CA LYS A 102 -13.86 -20.87 -15.66
C LYS A 102 -13.87 -22.05 -14.69
N LYS A 103 -14.63 -23.12 -15.00
CA LYS A 103 -14.62 -24.34 -14.16
C LYS A 103 -13.24 -24.98 -14.03
N ARG A 104 -12.44 -24.96 -15.11
CA ARG A 104 -11.05 -25.46 -15.06
C ARG A 104 -10.17 -24.59 -14.18
N GLN A 105 -10.29 -23.27 -14.27
CA GLN A 105 -9.57 -22.32 -13.43
C GLN A 105 -9.92 -22.51 -11.96
N ASP A 106 -11.20 -22.61 -11.61
CA ASP A 106 -11.66 -22.84 -10.23
C ASP A 106 -11.05 -24.13 -9.65
N ARG A 107 -10.95 -25.19 -10.46
CA ARG A 107 -10.29 -26.44 -10.07
C ARG A 107 -8.80 -26.26 -9.80
N ILE A 108 -8.11 -25.44 -10.58
CA ILE A 108 -6.68 -25.14 -10.38
C ILE A 108 -6.50 -24.32 -9.11
N ILE A 109 -7.29 -23.26 -8.92
CA ILE A 109 -7.25 -22.42 -7.71
C ILE A 109 -7.49 -23.27 -6.47
N LYS A 110 -8.50 -24.16 -6.49
CA LYS A 110 -8.77 -25.05 -5.34
C LYS A 110 -7.62 -26.02 -5.01
N LYS A 111 -6.72 -26.29 -5.95
CA LYS A 111 -5.59 -27.20 -5.74
C LYS A 111 -4.39 -26.52 -5.08
N HIS A 112 -4.25 -25.21 -5.19
CA HIS A 112 -3.10 -24.43 -4.76
C HIS A 112 -3.46 -23.49 -3.61
#